data_AF-W1WCS1-F1
#
_entry.id   AF-W1WCS1-F1
#
_cell.length_a   1.000
_cell.length_b   1.000
_cell.length_c   1.000
_cell.angle_alpha   90.00
_cell.angle_beta   90.00
_cell.angle_gamma   90.00
#
_symmetry.space_group_name_H-M   'P 1'
#
loop_
_entity.id
_entity.type
_entity.pdbx_description
1 polymer ?
#
loop_
_entity_poly.entity_id
_entity_poly.type
_entity_poly.pdbx_seq_one_letter_code
_entity_poly.pdbx_strand_id
1 'polypeptide(L)'
;IYIDSPDSNKVFNIAFRTTPHNSTGVAHIMEHSVLCGSRKFPLKEPFVELVKGSLNTFLNAMTYPDKTMYPVASKNDKDFHNLMDVYLDAVFYPRVREDVEIVMQEGWHYELDSADDELTYKGVVFNEMKGVYSSPDSVLERQMMRELFPDTTYGVDS
;
A
#
# COMPACT_ATOMS: atom_id res chain seq x y z
N ILE A 1 -19.19 -3.21 7.67
CA ILE A 1 -19.54 -3.09 9.11
C ILE A 1 -19.80 -1.62 9.37
N TYR A 2 -20.88 -1.26 10.05
CA TYR A 2 -21.17 0.12 10.44
C TYR A 2 -21.12 0.21 11.96
N ILE A 3 -20.44 1.23 12.47
CA ILE A 3 -20.31 1.51 13.89
C ILE A 3 -20.86 2.91 14.09
N ASP A 4 -21.97 3.02 14.81
CA ASP A 4 -22.57 4.31 15.13
C ASP A 4 -21.80 4.96 16.29
N SER A 5 -21.56 6.25 16.18
CA SER A 5 -20.81 7.04 17.16
C SER A 5 -21.23 8.51 17.06
N PRO A 6 -21.32 9.23 18.21
CA PRO A 6 -21.55 10.67 18.20
C PRO A 6 -20.33 11.48 17.76
N ASP A 7 -19.17 10.85 17.52
CA ASP A 7 -17.97 11.52 17.02
C ASP A 7 -18.20 12.06 15.59
N SER A 8 -17.85 13.32 15.38
CA SER A 8 -17.92 13.96 14.06
C SER A 8 -16.79 13.54 13.12
N ASN A 9 -15.72 12.91 13.63
CA ASN A 9 -14.64 12.39 12.83
C ASN A 9 -15.01 11.05 12.20
N LYS A 10 -15.59 11.08 11.00
CA LYS A 10 -16.03 9.89 10.28
C LYS A 10 -14.83 9.12 9.75
N VAL A 11 -14.89 7.79 9.87
CA VAL A 11 -13.86 6.87 9.38
C VAL A 11 -14.49 5.88 8.42
N PHE A 12 -13.83 5.67 7.28
CA PHE A 12 -14.12 4.59 6.35
C PHE A 12 -12.87 3.73 6.23
N ASN A 13 -13.05 2.42 6.16
CA ASN A 13 -11.95 1.51 5.88
C ASN A 13 -12.47 0.37 5.01
N ILE A 14 -11.73 0.08 3.95
CA ILE A 14 -11.88 -1.14 3.15
C ILE A 14 -10.66 -2.01 3.36
N ALA A 15 -10.89 -3.30 3.60
CA ALA A 15 -9.84 -4.26 3.88
C ALA A 15 -10.04 -5.53 3.05
N PHE A 16 -8.93 -6.08 2.58
CA PHE A 16 -8.88 -7.31 1.79
C PHE A 16 -8.05 -8.33 2.53
N ARG A 17 -8.49 -9.59 2.54
CA ARG A 17 -7.66 -10.71 3.00
C ARG A 17 -6.61 -10.97 1.93
N THR A 18 -5.34 -10.80 2.28
CA THR A 18 -4.18 -10.94 1.38
C THR A 18 -3.19 -11.89 2.05
N THR A 19 -3.22 -13.16 1.64
CA THR A 19 -2.42 -14.24 2.25
C THR A 19 -1.31 -14.69 1.28
N PRO A 20 -0.16 -13.99 1.23
CA PRO A 20 0.94 -14.36 0.35
C PRO A 20 1.48 -15.77 0.66
N HIS A 21 1.98 -16.43 -0.40
CA HIS A 21 2.58 -17.76 -0.31
C HIS A 21 4.11 -17.72 -0.31
N ASN A 22 4.70 -16.53 -0.49
CA ASN A 22 6.13 -16.31 -0.58
C ASN A 22 6.48 -14.89 -0.13
N SER A 23 7.77 -14.60 0.02
CA SER A 23 8.28 -13.31 0.52
C SER A 23 8.59 -12.31 -0.60
N THR A 24 7.79 -12.27 -1.67
CA THR A 24 8.01 -11.31 -2.76
C THR A 24 7.49 -9.91 -2.44
N GLY A 25 6.81 -9.72 -1.31
CA GLY A 25 6.18 -8.43 -0.97
C GLY A 25 4.95 -8.11 -1.83
N VAL A 26 4.31 -9.11 -2.46
CA VAL A 26 3.26 -8.85 -3.47
C VAL A 26 2.07 -8.09 -2.90
N ALA A 27 1.72 -8.31 -1.63
CA ALA A 27 0.60 -7.59 -1.01
C ALA A 27 1.00 -6.13 -0.77
N HIS A 28 2.22 -5.88 -0.30
CA HIS A 28 2.74 -4.54 -0.05
C HIS A 28 2.93 -3.73 -1.34
N ILE A 29 3.50 -4.34 -2.38
CA ILE A 29 3.64 -3.71 -3.71
C ILE A 29 2.27 -3.35 -4.28
N MET A 30 1.29 -4.23 -4.17
CA MET A 30 -0.07 -3.95 -4.63
C MET A 30 -0.74 -2.85 -3.81
N GLU A 31 -0.48 -2.77 -2.51
CA GLU A 31 -0.99 -1.71 -1.65
C GLU A 31 -0.59 -0.32 -2.15
N HIS A 32 0.69 -0.13 -2.45
CA HIS A 32 1.19 1.09 -3.09
C HIS A 32 0.60 1.28 -4.49
N SER A 33 0.68 0.24 -5.33
CA SER A 33 0.40 0.35 -6.76
C SER A 33 -1.05 0.71 -7.07
N VAL A 34 -2.03 0.25 -6.26
CA VAL A 34 -3.44 0.60 -6.49
C VAL A 34 -3.74 2.07 -6.23
N LEU A 35 -2.92 2.77 -5.45
CA LEU A 35 -3.07 4.18 -5.15
C LEU A 35 -2.46 5.10 -6.22
N CYS A 36 -1.76 4.54 -7.22
CA CYS A 36 -1.15 5.26 -8.35
C CYS A 36 -2.14 5.53 -9.50
N GLY A 37 -3.41 5.77 -9.20
CA GLY A 37 -4.44 6.05 -10.20
C GLY A 37 -5.44 4.93 -10.42
N SER A 38 -6.62 5.31 -10.92
CA SER A 38 -7.73 4.41 -11.15
C SER A 38 -8.51 4.81 -12.41
N ARG A 39 -9.50 4.00 -12.80
CA ARG A 39 -10.36 4.28 -13.95
C ARG A 39 -11.01 5.67 -13.90
N LYS A 40 -11.57 6.06 -12.76
CA LYS A 40 -12.25 7.36 -12.56
C LYS A 40 -11.28 8.49 -12.27
N PHE A 41 -10.13 8.19 -11.66
CA PHE A 41 -9.12 9.16 -11.28
C PHE A 41 -7.76 8.77 -11.91
N PRO A 42 -7.59 8.96 -13.23
CA PRO A 42 -6.42 8.45 -13.97
C PRO A 42 -5.14 9.25 -13.75
N LEU A 43 -5.08 10.07 -12.69
CA LEU A 43 -3.92 10.88 -12.32
C LEU A 43 -2.75 9.96 -11.92
N LYS A 44 -1.51 10.43 -12.07
CA LYS A 44 -0.33 9.63 -11.70
C LYS A 44 -0.29 9.33 -10.20
N GLU A 45 -0.58 10.33 -9.36
CA GLU A 45 -0.51 10.22 -7.90
C GLU A 45 -1.75 10.84 -7.20
N PRO A 46 -2.96 10.26 -7.34
CA PRO A 46 -4.16 10.79 -6.70
C PRO A 46 -4.04 10.88 -5.17
N PHE A 47 -3.36 9.91 -4.54
CA PHE A 47 -3.14 9.89 -3.10
C PHE A 47 -2.41 11.14 -2.60
N VAL A 48 -1.35 11.56 -3.29
CA VAL A 48 -0.57 12.76 -2.93
C VAL A 48 -1.42 14.02 -3.03
N GLU A 49 -2.28 14.11 -4.05
CA GLU A 49 -3.20 15.23 -4.21
C GLU A 49 -4.26 15.26 -3.11
N LEU A 50 -4.74 14.10 -2.66
CA LEU A 50 -5.62 14.02 -1.50
C LEU A 50 -4.92 14.49 -0.21
N VAL A 51 -3.68 14.06 0.05
CA VAL A 51 -2.92 14.52 1.23
C VAL A 51 -2.81 16.04 1.27
N LYS A 52 -2.54 16.67 0.12
CA LYS A 52 -2.32 18.12 0.01
C LYS A 52 -3.61 18.95 -0.02
N GLY A 53 -4.68 18.42 -0.61
CA GLY A 53 -5.87 19.20 -0.98
C GLY A 53 -7.15 18.89 -0.21
N SER A 54 -7.18 17.83 0.60
CA SER A 54 -8.37 17.42 1.36
C SER A 54 -8.41 17.99 2.77
N LEU A 55 -9.55 17.84 3.45
CA LEU A 55 -9.71 18.11 4.89
C LEU A 55 -9.59 16.84 5.72
N ASN A 56 -8.77 15.89 5.26
CA ASN A 56 -8.56 14.61 5.93
C ASN A 56 -8.03 14.80 7.35
N THR A 57 -8.48 13.93 8.25
CA THR A 57 -7.88 13.75 9.59
C THR A 57 -7.01 12.52 9.65
N PHE A 58 -7.20 11.58 8.72
CA PHE A 58 -6.35 10.41 8.52
C PHE A 58 -6.44 9.96 7.06
N LEU A 59 -5.31 9.61 6.48
CA LEU A 59 -5.22 9.09 5.13
C LEU A 59 -4.02 8.13 5.09
N ASN A 60 -4.27 6.84 4.95
CA ASN A 60 -3.18 5.86 4.89
C ASN A 60 -3.62 4.55 4.24
N ALA A 61 -2.64 3.69 3.99
CA ALA A 61 -2.83 2.29 3.66
C ALA A 61 -1.79 1.45 4.40
N MET A 62 -2.12 0.20 4.67
CA MET A 62 -1.32 -0.67 5.53
C MET A 62 -1.40 -2.11 5.06
N THR A 63 -0.25 -2.75 4.95
CA THR A 63 -0.13 -4.19 4.68
C THR A 63 0.27 -4.92 5.97
N TYR A 64 -0.55 -5.90 6.34
CA TYR A 64 -0.30 -6.86 7.41
C TYR A 64 0.00 -8.23 6.78
N PRO A 65 0.50 -9.21 7.56
CA PRO A 65 0.84 -10.54 7.03
C PRO A 65 -0.28 -11.28 6.30
N ASP A 66 -1.55 -10.96 6.58
CA ASP A 66 -2.73 -11.66 6.07
C ASP A 66 -3.84 -10.74 5.53
N LYS A 67 -3.63 -9.42 5.54
CA LYS A 67 -4.62 -8.43 5.10
C LYS A 67 -3.99 -7.11 4.69
N THR A 68 -4.66 -6.41 3.78
CA THR A 68 -4.31 -5.04 3.37
C THR A 68 -5.50 -4.13 3.65
N MET A 69 -5.25 -2.95 4.22
CA MET A 69 -6.27 -2.02 4.71
C MET A 69 -6.06 -0.63 4.14
N TYR A 70 -7.15 0.05 3.78
CA TYR A 70 -7.14 1.40 3.20
C TYR A 70 -8.09 2.33 3.98
N PRO A 71 -7.67 2.79 5.17
CA PRO A 71 -8.44 3.71 6.01
C PRO A 71 -8.35 5.19 5.57
N VAL A 72 -9.50 5.87 5.60
CA VAL A 72 -9.61 7.32 5.45
C VAL A 72 -10.50 7.90 6.54
N ALA A 73 -10.23 9.14 6.95
CA ALA A 73 -11.05 9.85 7.91
C ALA A 73 -11.15 11.34 7.59
N SER A 74 -12.30 11.93 7.91
CA SER A 74 -12.52 13.38 7.80
C SER A 74 -13.66 13.83 8.72
N LYS A 75 -13.56 15.06 9.20
CA LYS A 75 -14.66 15.76 9.91
C LYS A 75 -15.60 16.50 8.97
N ASN A 76 -15.24 16.62 7.69
CA ASN A 76 -16.06 17.28 6.69
C ASN A 76 -16.80 16.23 5.85
N ASP A 77 -18.13 16.33 5.79
CA ASP A 77 -18.96 15.33 5.11
C ASP A 77 -18.68 15.22 3.63
N LYS A 78 -18.45 16.35 2.94
CA LYS A 78 -18.19 16.32 1.51
C LYS A 78 -16.82 15.71 1.22
N ASP A 79 -15.82 16.09 2.01
CA ASP A 79 -14.48 15.57 1.95
C ASP A 79 -14.44 14.06 2.22
N PHE A 80 -15.11 13.59 3.28
CA PHE A 80 -15.24 12.17 3.61
C PHE A 80 -15.74 11.33 2.43
N HIS A 81 -16.79 11.78 1.74
CA HIS A 81 -17.32 11.07 0.58
C HIS A 81 -16.37 11.14 -0.63
N ASN A 82 -15.67 12.26 -0.83
CA ASN A 82 -14.66 12.38 -1.90
C ASN A 82 -13.49 11.40 -1.65
N LEU A 83 -12.98 11.33 -0.42
CA LEU A 83 -11.92 10.38 -0.02
C LEU A 83 -12.36 8.93 -0.26
N MET A 84 -13.57 8.58 0.19
CA MET A 84 -14.13 7.25 -0.01
C MET A 84 -14.29 6.90 -1.49
N ASP A 85 -14.74 7.83 -2.33
CA ASP A 85 -14.92 7.64 -3.78
C ASP A 85 -13.58 7.36 -4.49
N VAL A 86 -12.53 8.11 -4.15
CA VAL A 86 -11.18 7.87 -4.68
C VAL A 86 -10.64 6.51 -4.24
N TYR A 87 -10.73 6.19 -2.94
CA TYR A 87 -10.21 4.93 -2.40
C TYR A 87 -10.94 3.71 -2.95
N LEU A 88 -12.27 3.78 -3.07
CA LEU A 88 -13.06 2.68 -3.63
C LEU A 88 -12.73 2.43 -5.10
N ASP A 89 -12.59 3.48 -5.92
CA ASP A 89 -12.25 3.28 -7.33
C ASP A 89 -10.79 2.81 -7.48
N ALA A 90 -9.86 3.27 -6.63
CA ALA A 90 -8.48 2.79 -6.57
C ALA A 90 -8.40 1.28 -6.32
N VAL A 91 -9.04 0.77 -5.27
CA VAL A 91 -8.90 -0.66 -4.91
C VAL A 91 -9.68 -1.61 -5.81
N PHE A 92 -10.77 -1.16 -6.45
CA PHE A 92 -11.59 -2.01 -7.33
C PHE A 92 -11.26 -1.88 -8.82
N TYR A 93 -10.77 -0.72 -9.26
CA TYR A 93 -10.46 -0.42 -10.67
C TYR A 93 -9.11 0.31 -10.82
N PRO A 94 -8.00 -0.25 -10.29
CA PRO A 94 -6.70 0.41 -10.31
C PRO A 94 -6.10 0.47 -11.72
N ARG A 95 -5.34 1.53 -12.01
CA ARG A 95 -4.61 1.69 -13.28
C ARG A 95 -3.51 0.64 -13.46
N VAL A 96 -2.94 0.13 -12.36
CA VAL A 96 -1.88 -0.90 -12.36
C VAL A 96 -2.24 -2.15 -13.15
N ARG A 97 -3.54 -2.43 -13.34
CA ARG A 97 -4.01 -3.54 -14.16
C ARG A 97 -3.62 -3.41 -15.65
N GLU A 98 -3.48 -2.19 -16.13
CA GLU A 98 -3.22 -1.88 -17.54
C GLU A 98 -1.82 -1.31 -17.77
N ASP A 99 -1.16 -0.86 -16.71
CA ASP A 99 0.11 -0.13 -16.74
C ASP A 99 1.14 -0.81 -15.82
N VAL A 100 2.04 -1.59 -16.43
CA VAL A 100 3.07 -2.36 -15.73
C VAL A 100 4.16 -1.47 -15.13
N GLU A 101 4.34 -0.24 -15.65
CA GLU A 101 5.36 0.69 -15.15
C GLU A 101 5.06 1.11 -13.70
N ILE A 102 3.79 1.08 -13.29
CA ILE A 102 3.38 1.33 -11.90
C ILE A 102 3.99 0.26 -10.98
N VAL A 103 3.89 -1.03 -11.33
CA VAL A 103 4.46 -2.12 -10.51
C VAL A 103 5.98 -2.03 -10.49
N MET A 104 6.60 -1.62 -11.60
CA MET A 104 8.05 -1.41 -11.67
C MET A 104 8.49 -0.27 -10.76
N GLN A 105 7.79 0.87 -10.78
CA GLN A 105 8.08 2.02 -9.94
C GLN A 105 7.88 1.71 -8.44
N GLU A 106 6.70 1.22 -8.08
CA GLU A 106 6.33 0.99 -6.67
C GLU A 106 6.99 -0.26 -6.10
N GLY A 107 7.13 -1.32 -6.89
CA GLY A 107 7.77 -2.56 -6.47
C GLY A 107 9.28 -2.51 -6.63
N TRP A 108 9.76 -2.99 -7.76
CA TRP A 108 11.17 -2.94 -8.13
C TRP A 108 11.39 -3.04 -9.64
N HIS A 109 12.53 -2.51 -10.09
CA HIS A 109 13.03 -2.62 -11.46
C HIS A 109 14.56 -2.53 -11.48
N TYR A 110 15.13 -2.90 -12.62
CA TYR A 110 16.51 -2.58 -12.96
C TYR A 110 16.62 -1.13 -13.42
N GLU A 111 17.60 -0.41 -12.90
CA GLU A 111 17.89 0.97 -13.25
C GLU A 111 19.29 1.09 -13.85
N LEU A 112 19.40 1.90 -14.90
CA LEU A 112 20.63 2.37 -15.54
C LEU A 112 20.52 3.88 -15.79
N ASP A 113 21.48 4.67 -15.29
CA ASP A 113 21.56 6.10 -15.60
C ASP A 113 22.22 6.34 -16.97
N SER A 114 23.20 5.50 -17.34
CA SER A 114 23.84 5.44 -18.66
C SER A 114 23.98 3.99 -19.15
N ALA A 115 24.11 3.79 -20.47
CA ALA A 115 24.17 2.46 -21.08
C ALA A 115 25.40 1.62 -20.66
N ASP A 116 26.46 2.28 -20.21
CA ASP A 116 27.72 1.66 -19.77
C ASP A 116 27.77 1.43 -18.24
N ASP A 117 26.74 1.87 -17.50
CA ASP A 117 26.70 1.73 -16.04
C ASP A 117 26.36 0.29 -15.62
N GLU A 118 26.65 -0.02 -14.35
CA GLU A 118 26.23 -1.28 -13.75
C GLU A 118 24.71 -1.25 -13.46
N LEU A 119 24.02 -2.33 -13.78
CA LEU A 119 22.61 -2.50 -13.46
C LEU A 119 22.39 -2.48 -11.94
N THR A 120 21.57 -1.54 -11.48
CA THR A 120 21.17 -1.44 -10.07
C THR A 120 19.69 -1.78 -9.88
N TYR A 121 19.28 -2.11 -8.66
CA TYR A 121 17.87 -2.29 -8.31
C TYR A 121 17.32 -1.00 -7.70
N LYS A 122 16.22 -0.50 -8.23
CA LYS A 122 15.42 0.59 -7.65
C LYS A 122 13.95 0.15 -7.50
N GLY A 123 13.18 0.92 -6.74
CA GLY A 123 11.77 0.68 -6.45
C GLY A 123 11.39 1.24 -5.08
N VAL A 124 10.14 1.66 -4.90
CA VAL A 124 9.67 2.26 -3.63
C VAL A 124 9.71 1.23 -2.51
N VAL A 125 8.93 0.16 -2.63
CA VAL A 125 8.84 -0.92 -1.62
C VAL A 125 10.18 -1.63 -1.45
N PHE A 126 10.93 -1.83 -2.53
CA PHE A 126 12.27 -2.43 -2.43
C PHE A 126 13.22 -1.61 -1.53
N ASN A 127 13.24 -0.29 -1.68
CA ASN A 127 14.08 0.58 -0.84
C ASN A 127 13.53 0.74 0.58
N GLU A 128 12.21 0.77 0.74
CA GLU A 128 11.57 0.76 2.06
C GLU A 128 11.97 -0.48 2.85
N MET A 129 11.83 -1.67 2.26
CA MET A 129 12.12 -2.93 2.93
C MET A 129 13.60 -3.10 3.24
N LYS A 130 14.51 -2.58 2.39
CA LYS A 130 15.93 -2.44 2.76
C LYS A 130 16.12 -1.64 4.05
N GLY A 131 15.37 -0.56 4.20
CA GLY A 131 15.33 0.23 5.43
C GLY A 131 14.83 -0.59 6.63
N VAL A 132 13.70 -1.29 6.49
CA VAL A 132 13.15 -2.10 7.58
C VAL A 132 14.08 -3.26 7.97
N TYR A 133 14.74 -3.91 7.01
CA TYR A 133 15.73 -4.97 7.28
C TYR A 133 17.02 -4.49 7.92
N SER A 134 17.26 -3.17 7.97
CA SER A 134 18.39 -2.61 8.71
C SER A 134 18.17 -2.57 10.23
N SER A 135 16.93 -2.79 10.70
CA SER A 135 16.58 -2.83 12.12
C SER A 135 16.73 -4.26 12.69
N PRO A 136 17.59 -4.47 13.71
CA PRO A 136 17.73 -5.76 14.38
C PRO A 136 16.41 -6.29 14.97
N ASP A 137 15.57 -5.40 15.51
CA ASP A 137 14.28 -5.78 16.09
C ASP A 137 13.33 -6.33 15.01
N SER A 138 13.29 -5.68 13.85
CA SER A 138 12.47 -6.13 12.72
C SER A 138 12.98 -7.43 12.10
N VAL A 139 14.29 -7.67 12.14
CA VAL A 139 14.87 -8.95 11.73
C VAL A 139 14.50 -10.04 12.74
N LEU A 140 14.63 -9.77 14.05
CA LEU A 140 14.28 -10.72 15.10
C LEU A 140 12.81 -11.12 15.04
N GLU A 141 11.89 -10.16 14.96
CA GLU A 141 10.45 -10.41 14.87
C GLU A 141 10.10 -11.32 13.68
N ARG A 142 10.70 -11.06 12.51
CA ARG A 142 10.47 -11.89 11.31
C ARG A 142 11.03 -13.30 11.45
N GLN A 143 12.21 -13.46 12.05
CA GLN A 143 12.74 -14.80 12.33
C GLN A 143 11.84 -15.54 13.32
N MET A 144 11.34 -14.86 14.36
CA MET A 144 10.38 -15.47 15.30
C MET A 144 9.11 -15.93 14.59
N MET A 145 8.53 -15.10 13.71
CA MET A 145 7.31 -15.45 12.98
C MET A 145 7.52 -16.63 12.02
N ARG A 146 8.67 -16.68 11.34
CA ARG A 146 9.10 -17.81 10.49
C ARG A 146 9.19 -19.12 11.25
N GLU A 147 9.80 -19.09 12.43
CA GLU A 147 9.99 -20.29 13.25
C GLU A 147 8.70 -20.74 13.96
N LEU A 148 7.87 -19.80 14.40
CA LEU A 148 6.62 -20.10 15.11
C LEU A 148 5.49 -20.54 14.18
N PHE A 149 5.45 -20.02 12.95
CA PHE A 149 4.35 -20.23 12.01
C PHE A 149 4.79 -20.63 10.59
N PRO A 150 5.69 -21.62 10.44
CA PRO A 150 6.37 -21.93 9.17
C PRO A 150 5.41 -22.36 8.06
N ASP A 151 4.28 -22.99 8.41
CA ASP A 151 3.33 -23.56 7.46
C ASP A 151 2.16 -22.63 7.10
N THR A 152 2.25 -21.34 7.48
CA THR A 152 1.18 -20.36 7.27
C THR A 152 1.70 -19.09 6.60
N THR A 153 0.79 -18.19 6.20
CA THR A 153 1.15 -16.85 5.66
C THR A 153 2.03 -16.03 6.61
N TYR A 154 2.00 -16.32 7.92
CA TYR A 154 2.82 -15.63 8.92
C TYR A 154 4.30 -16.01 8.86
N GLY A 155 4.65 -17.10 8.16
CA GLY A 155 6.03 -17.49 7.90
C GLY A 155 6.68 -16.76 6.72
N VAL A 156 5.94 -15.92 5.98
CA VAL A 156 6.45 -15.15 4.83
C VAL A 156 6.34 -13.64 5.07
N ASP A 157 7.03 -12.87 4.22
CA ASP A 157 7.01 -11.41 4.25
C ASP A 157 6.00 -10.87 3.22
N SER A 158 4.98 -10.16 3.69
CA SER A 158 3.84 -9.69 2.89
C SER A 158 4.12 -8.48 2.02
#